data_AF-A0A351MV18-F1
#
_entry.id   AF-A0A351MV18-F1
#
_cell.length_a   1.000
_cell.length_b   1.000
_cell.length_c   1.000
_cell.angle_alpha   90.00
_cell.angle_beta   90.00
_cell.angle_gamma   90.00
#
_symmetry.space_group_name_H-M   'P 1'
#
loop_
_entity.id
_entity.type
_entity.pdbx_description
1 polymer ?
#
loop_
_entity_poly.entity_id
_entity_poly.type
_entity_poly.pdbx_seq_one_letter_code
_entity_poly.pdbx_strand_id
1 'polypeptide(L)'
;GRKELQVAEHEMPGLMALRAKYGKLKPLKGVRIAGSLHMTIQTAVLIETLTDLGADVRWASCNIFSTQDHAAAAIAKAGIPVFAWKGETLEEYWECTMRALTWPNGDGPELIVDDGGDATLLIHKGYELENGSKWVTTKSESEEEQIIKNLLKKVAKDRPGHWHKVVKSWKGVSEETTTGVKRLYHMLEEKSLLVPSVNVNDTATKSKFDNLYGCR
;
A
#
# COMPACT_ATOMS: atom_id res chain seq x y z
N GLY A 1 15.56 -5.40 14.34
CA GLY A 1 14.75 -6.08 13.32
C GLY A 1 14.08 -7.30 13.91
N ARG A 2 14.49 -8.52 13.55
CA ARG A 2 13.83 -9.77 13.99
C ARG A 2 13.59 -9.88 15.50
N LYS A 3 14.56 -9.48 16.34
CA LYS A 3 14.40 -9.48 17.81
C LYS A 3 13.25 -8.58 18.27
N GLU A 4 13.10 -7.40 17.67
CA GLU A 4 11.99 -6.48 17.98
C GLU A 4 10.65 -6.97 17.41
N LEU A 5 10.63 -7.62 16.24
CA LEU A 5 9.43 -8.29 15.73
C LEU A 5 8.92 -9.33 16.75
N GLN A 6 9.81 -10.17 17.28
CA GLN A 6 9.44 -11.19 18.27
C GLN A 6 8.86 -10.56 19.54
N VAL A 7 9.39 -9.42 19.99
CA VAL A 7 8.82 -8.68 21.12
C VAL A 7 7.44 -8.10 20.74
N ALA A 8 7.33 -7.47 19.57
CA ALA A 8 6.08 -6.88 19.11
C ALA A 8 4.95 -7.90 18.91
N GLU A 9 5.26 -9.14 18.52
CA GLU A 9 4.26 -10.23 18.42
C GLU A 9 3.55 -10.49 19.76
N HIS A 10 4.24 -10.35 20.89
CA HIS A 10 3.63 -10.49 22.22
C HIS A 10 2.66 -9.32 22.54
N GLU A 11 2.93 -8.14 21.99
CA GLU A 11 2.11 -6.93 22.17
C GLU A 11 1.04 -6.76 21.06
N MET A 12 0.96 -7.69 20.10
CA MET A 12 -0.01 -7.66 19.00
C MET A 12 -0.93 -8.89 19.00
N PRO A 13 -1.67 -9.15 20.09
CA PRO A 13 -2.44 -10.38 20.27
C PRO A 13 -3.55 -10.55 19.22
N GLY A 14 -4.08 -9.47 18.67
CA GLY A 14 -5.08 -9.52 17.59
C GLY A 14 -4.54 -10.19 16.32
N LEU A 15 -3.36 -9.79 15.86
CA LEU A 15 -2.72 -10.41 14.70
C LEU A 15 -2.31 -11.86 14.97
N MET A 16 -1.78 -12.14 16.16
CA MET A 16 -1.42 -13.50 16.56
C MET A 16 -2.63 -14.43 16.61
N ALA A 17 -3.76 -13.94 17.11
CA ALA A 17 -5.03 -14.68 17.12
C ALA A 17 -5.53 -14.96 15.69
N LEU A 18 -5.39 -14.01 14.75
CA LEU A 18 -5.73 -14.24 13.34
C LEU A 18 -4.86 -15.33 12.70
N ARG A 19 -3.54 -15.30 12.95
CA ARG A 19 -2.61 -16.35 12.48
C ARG A 19 -3.00 -17.71 13.04
N ALA A 20 -3.26 -17.80 14.34
CA ALA A 20 -3.69 -19.05 14.99
C ALA A 20 -5.01 -19.59 14.43
N LYS A 21 -5.99 -18.70 14.21
CA LYS A 21 -7.32 -19.06 13.73
C LYS A 21 -7.35 -19.46 12.26
N TYR A 22 -6.68 -18.70 11.39
CA TYR A 22 -6.82 -18.82 9.94
C TYR A 22 -5.57 -19.32 9.21
N GLY A 23 -4.42 -19.43 9.88
CA GLY A 23 -3.15 -19.84 9.26
C GLY A 23 -3.19 -21.23 8.63
N LYS A 24 -4.00 -22.16 9.16
CA LYS A 24 -4.22 -23.49 8.55
C LYS A 24 -5.13 -23.44 7.33
N LEU A 25 -6.07 -22.49 7.29
CA LEU A 25 -7.03 -22.34 6.20
C LEU A 25 -6.42 -21.61 4.99
N LYS A 26 -5.37 -20.80 5.22
CA LYS A 26 -4.70 -19.98 4.22
C LYS A 26 -5.70 -19.21 3.33
N PRO A 27 -6.58 -18.37 3.93
CA PRO A 27 -7.66 -17.72 3.19
C PRO A 27 -7.16 -16.76 2.10
N LEU A 28 -5.90 -16.29 2.19
CA LEU A 28 -5.27 -15.42 1.21
C LEU A 28 -4.34 -16.17 0.26
N LYS A 29 -4.43 -17.50 0.18
CA LYS A 29 -3.54 -18.33 -0.64
C LYS A 29 -3.44 -17.83 -2.09
N GLY A 30 -2.25 -17.36 -2.45
CA GLY A 30 -1.93 -16.89 -3.80
C GLY A 30 -2.47 -15.50 -4.15
N VAL A 31 -3.14 -14.83 -3.21
CA VAL A 31 -3.63 -13.46 -3.41
C VAL A 31 -2.44 -12.50 -3.37
N ARG A 32 -2.28 -11.72 -4.44
CA ARG A 32 -1.25 -10.66 -4.51
C ARG A 32 -1.70 -9.43 -3.74
N ILE A 33 -0.97 -9.05 -2.69
CA ILE A 33 -1.28 -7.91 -1.84
C ILE A 33 -0.14 -6.90 -1.91
N ALA A 34 -0.45 -5.68 -2.34
CA ALA A 34 0.46 -4.54 -2.22
C ALA A 34 0.10 -3.74 -0.97
N GLY A 35 1.10 -3.43 -0.15
CA GLY A 35 0.97 -2.50 0.97
C GLY A 35 1.64 -1.16 0.69
N SER A 36 0.97 -0.08 1.02
CA SER A 36 1.48 1.29 1.07
C SER A 36 1.14 1.87 2.44
N LEU A 37 1.98 1.56 3.42
CA LEU A 37 1.78 1.85 4.83
C LEU A 37 3.15 1.95 5.50
N HIS A 38 3.32 2.84 6.46
CA HIS A 38 4.54 3.04 7.25
C HIS A 38 5.30 1.72 7.51
N MET A 39 6.54 1.61 7.03
CA MET A 39 7.33 0.38 7.16
C MET A 39 8.00 0.28 8.54
N THR A 40 7.22 -0.10 9.55
CA THR A 40 7.64 -0.21 10.96
C THR A 40 7.73 -1.65 11.44
N ILE A 41 8.16 -1.87 12.69
CA ILE A 41 8.10 -3.18 13.36
C ILE A 41 6.66 -3.70 13.43
N GLN A 42 5.67 -2.84 13.70
CA GLN A 42 4.26 -3.24 13.80
C GLN A 42 3.73 -3.68 12.42
N THR A 43 4.06 -2.92 11.38
CA THR A 43 3.72 -3.28 9.99
C THR A 43 4.42 -4.55 9.54
N ALA A 44 5.65 -4.79 10.01
CA ALA A 44 6.34 -6.06 9.77
C ALA A 44 5.56 -7.26 10.33
N VAL A 45 4.94 -7.14 11.51
CA VAL A 45 4.05 -8.19 12.07
C VAL A 45 2.77 -8.35 11.23
N LEU A 46 2.22 -7.26 10.68
CA LEU A 46 1.10 -7.31 9.74
C LEU A 46 1.48 -8.03 8.44
N ILE A 47 2.61 -7.69 7.83
CA ILE A 47 3.13 -8.31 6.59
C ILE A 47 3.30 -9.83 6.78
N GLU A 48 3.93 -10.25 7.87
CA GLU A 48 4.10 -11.68 8.17
C GLU A 48 2.77 -12.36 8.48
N THR A 49 1.79 -11.63 9.04
CA THR A 49 0.43 -12.16 9.21
C THR A 49 -0.23 -12.43 7.87
N LEU A 50 -0.19 -11.48 6.93
CA LEU A 50 -0.77 -11.66 5.59
C LEU A 50 -0.12 -12.85 4.85
N THR A 51 1.21 -12.95 4.96
CA THR A 51 2.00 -14.06 4.39
C THR A 51 1.66 -15.41 5.05
N ASP A 52 1.52 -15.43 6.38
CA ASP A 52 1.08 -16.61 7.15
C ASP A 52 -0.36 -17.02 6.82
N LEU A 53 -1.18 -16.09 6.34
CA LEU A 53 -2.51 -16.37 5.80
C LEU A 53 -2.51 -16.76 4.31
N GLY A 54 -1.34 -16.81 3.67
CA GLY A 54 -1.12 -17.35 2.33
C GLY A 54 -0.90 -16.32 1.21
N ALA A 55 -0.89 -15.03 1.54
CA ALA A 55 -0.73 -13.97 0.55
C ALA A 55 0.69 -13.93 -0.05
N ASP A 56 0.79 -13.46 -1.29
CA ASP A 56 2.02 -13.01 -1.92
C ASP A 56 2.11 -11.48 -1.75
N VAL A 57 3.07 -11.00 -0.97
CA VAL A 57 3.08 -9.62 -0.43
C VAL A 57 4.24 -8.82 -1.01
N ARG A 58 3.97 -7.56 -1.36
CA ARG A 58 4.99 -6.54 -1.69
C ARG A 58 4.68 -5.26 -0.93
N TRP A 59 5.69 -4.53 -0.49
CA TRP A 59 5.48 -3.38 0.39
C TRP A 59 6.30 -2.14 0.01
N ALA A 60 5.69 -0.97 0.15
CA ALA A 60 6.33 0.34 0.21
C ALA A 60 5.82 1.09 1.44
N SER A 61 6.61 2.06 1.91
CA SER A 61 6.15 2.98 2.95
C SER A 61 5.15 4.00 2.37
N CYS A 62 4.28 4.59 3.20
CA CYS A 62 3.43 5.73 2.81
C CYS A 62 4.02 7.09 3.26
N ASN A 63 5.24 7.09 3.81
CA ASN A 63 5.93 8.32 4.22
C ASN A 63 7.45 8.16 4.25
N ILE A 64 8.15 9.13 3.67
CA ILE A 64 9.61 9.17 3.48
C ILE A 64 10.44 9.08 4.77
N PHE A 65 9.90 9.41 5.94
CA PHE A 65 10.63 9.41 7.21
C PHE A 65 10.18 8.33 8.20
N SER A 66 9.11 7.62 7.87
CA SER A 66 8.45 6.69 8.79
C SER A 66 9.08 5.31 8.85
N THR A 67 9.87 4.94 7.85
CA THR A 67 10.49 3.63 7.76
C THR A 67 11.44 3.40 8.95
N GLN A 68 11.33 2.22 9.55
CA GLN A 68 12.30 1.67 10.48
C GLN A 68 13.16 0.67 9.70
N ASP A 69 14.36 1.07 9.32
CA ASP A 69 15.22 0.29 8.40
C ASP A 69 15.50 -1.13 8.91
N HIS A 70 15.60 -1.29 10.23
CA HIS A 70 15.79 -2.61 10.86
C HIS A 70 14.55 -3.51 10.75
N ALA A 71 13.34 -2.94 10.63
CA ALA A 71 12.11 -3.67 10.32
C ALA A 71 12.08 -4.05 8.83
N ALA A 72 12.33 -3.09 7.94
CA ALA A 72 12.41 -3.32 6.49
C ALA A 72 13.43 -4.43 6.15
N ALA A 73 14.62 -4.38 6.73
CA ALA A 73 15.66 -5.39 6.56
C ALA A 73 15.23 -6.78 7.08
N ALA A 74 14.46 -6.86 8.16
CA ALA A 74 13.98 -8.13 8.70
C ALA A 74 12.96 -8.81 7.78
N ILE A 75 12.09 -8.03 7.15
CA ILE A 75 11.10 -8.50 6.17
C ILE A 75 11.76 -8.86 4.84
N ALA A 76 12.67 -8.02 4.34
CA ALA A 76 13.45 -8.34 3.14
C ALA A 76 14.26 -9.63 3.30
N LYS A 77 14.88 -9.85 4.48
CA LYS A 77 15.60 -11.10 4.79
C LYS A 77 14.67 -12.32 4.87
N ALA A 78 13.39 -12.13 5.17
CA ALA A 78 12.38 -13.20 5.12
C ALA A 78 11.92 -13.54 3.69
N GLY A 79 12.45 -12.86 2.67
CA GLY A 79 12.14 -13.09 1.25
C GLY A 79 10.93 -12.30 0.74
N ILE A 80 10.38 -11.38 1.53
CA ILE A 80 9.24 -10.55 1.15
C ILE A 80 9.77 -9.22 0.56
N PRO A 81 9.40 -8.86 -0.67
CA PRO A 81 9.86 -7.61 -1.29
C PRO A 81 9.39 -6.36 -0.52
N VAL A 82 10.36 -5.56 -0.07
CA VAL A 82 10.15 -4.25 0.56
C VAL A 82 10.95 -3.19 -0.18
N PHE A 83 10.29 -2.10 -0.53
CA PHE A 83 10.87 -0.93 -1.17
C PHE A 83 10.65 0.25 -0.24
N ALA A 84 11.47 0.32 0.81
CA ALA A 84 11.35 1.37 1.80
C ALA A 84 12.68 1.55 2.57
N TRP A 85 13.07 2.80 2.82
CA TRP A 85 14.12 3.17 3.78
C TRP A 85 13.80 4.54 4.40
N LYS A 86 14.46 4.86 5.51
CA LYS A 86 14.28 6.16 6.16
C LYS A 86 15.04 7.25 5.41
N GLY A 87 14.35 8.33 5.09
CA GLY A 87 14.92 9.49 4.41
C GLY A 87 14.97 9.35 2.88
N GLU A 88 14.00 8.64 2.29
CA GLU A 88 13.76 8.65 0.84
C GLU A 88 13.59 10.08 0.31
N THR A 89 14.01 10.32 -0.93
CA THR A 89 13.51 11.48 -1.69
C THR A 89 12.07 11.23 -2.16
N LEU A 90 11.35 12.27 -2.57
CA LEU A 90 10.00 12.12 -3.11
C LEU A 90 9.99 11.27 -4.40
N GLU A 91 11.03 11.34 -5.23
CA GLU A 91 11.16 10.48 -6.42
C GLU A 91 11.36 9.02 -6.04
N GLU A 92 12.20 8.75 -5.04
CA GLU A 92 12.44 7.40 -4.52
C GLU A 92 11.15 6.80 -3.94
N TYR A 93 10.40 7.60 -3.18
CA TYR A 93 9.09 7.23 -2.62
C TYR A 93 8.12 6.76 -3.71
N TRP A 94 7.89 7.57 -4.74
CA TRP A 94 6.94 7.23 -5.80
C TRP A 94 7.44 6.05 -6.68
N GLU A 95 8.75 5.91 -6.89
CA GLU A 95 9.31 4.72 -7.54
C GLU A 95 9.16 3.46 -6.67
N CYS A 96 9.29 3.58 -5.35
CA CYS A 96 9.02 2.49 -4.41
C CYS A 96 7.55 2.05 -4.45
N THR A 97 6.62 3.01 -4.45
CA THR A 97 5.18 2.75 -4.64
C THR A 97 4.92 2.01 -5.95
N MET A 98 5.49 2.47 -7.07
CA MET A 98 5.41 1.78 -8.37
C MET A 98 5.93 0.34 -8.31
N ARG A 99 7.05 0.10 -7.62
CA ARG A 99 7.65 -1.24 -7.46
C ARG A 99 6.82 -2.16 -6.58
N ALA A 100 6.18 -1.63 -5.54
CA ALA A 100 5.24 -2.39 -4.70
C ALA A 100 4.00 -2.81 -5.48
N LEU A 101 3.49 -1.96 -6.38
CA LEU A 101 2.30 -2.21 -7.19
C LEU A 101 2.55 -3.07 -8.44
N THR A 102 3.80 -3.41 -8.75
CA THR A 102 4.15 -4.19 -9.95
C THR A 102 4.81 -5.52 -9.58
N TRP A 103 4.16 -6.62 -9.94
CA TRP A 103 4.74 -7.97 -9.83
C TRP A 103 5.74 -8.25 -10.97
N PRO A 104 6.66 -9.22 -10.81
CA PRO A 104 7.70 -9.51 -11.81
C PRO A 104 7.19 -9.83 -13.22
N ASN A 105 6.01 -10.43 -13.33
CA ASN A 105 5.35 -10.71 -14.62
C ASN A 105 4.57 -9.50 -15.17
N GLY A 106 4.67 -8.34 -14.52
CA GLY A 106 3.94 -7.12 -14.85
C GLY A 106 2.48 -7.11 -14.40
N ASP A 107 2.02 -8.12 -13.65
CA ASP A 107 0.68 -8.08 -13.05
C ASP A 107 0.63 -7.05 -11.92
N GLY A 108 -0.57 -6.56 -11.62
CA GLY A 108 -0.83 -5.73 -10.44
C GLY A 108 -1.26 -6.54 -9.22
N PRO A 109 -1.43 -5.85 -8.07
CA PRO A 109 -2.05 -6.43 -6.89
C PRO A 109 -3.50 -6.83 -7.16
N GLU A 110 -3.98 -7.84 -6.42
CA GLU A 110 -5.40 -8.14 -6.32
C GLU A 110 -6.06 -7.38 -5.17
N LEU A 111 -5.32 -7.16 -4.07
CA LEU A 111 -5.77 -6.34 -2.95
C LEU A 111 -4.70 -5.32 -2.58
N ILE A 112 -5.14 -4.18 -2.07
CA ILE A 112 -4.27 -3.13 -1.54
C ILE A 112 -4.59 -2.89 -0.06
N VAL A 113 -3.54 -2.80 0.74
CA VAL A 113 -3.58 -2.21 2.08
C VAL A 113 -2.97 -0.82 1.96
N ASP A 114 -3.77 0.22 2.10
CA ASP A 114 -3.38 1.61 1.86
C ASP A 114 -3.52 2.43 3.13
N ASP A 115 -2.61 3.38 3.28
CA ASP A 115 -2.61 4.39 4.33
C ASP A 115 -2.32 5.74 3.67
N GLY A 116 -3.34 6.59 3.59
CA GLY A 116 -3.29 7.91 2.98
C GLY A 116 -3.77 7.93 1.52
N GLY A 117 -3.91 6.76 0.89
CA GLY A 117 -4.51 6.60 -0.43
C GLY A 117 -3.57 6.84 -1.61
N ASP A 118 -2.25 6.81 -1.41
CA ASP A 118 -1.27 7.13 -2.45
C ASP A 118 -1.12 6.01 -3.48
N ALA A 119 -1.14 4.75 -3.04
CA ALA A 119 -1.15 3.61 -3.96
C ALA A 119 -2.42 3.61 -4.83
N THR A 120 -3.56 3.85 -4.20
CA THR A 120 -4.86 4.01 -4.85
C THR A 120 -4.82 5.17 -5.86
N LEU A 121 -4.29 6.34 -5.47
CA LEU A 121 -4.17 7.51 -6.34
C LEU A 121 -3.31 7.23 -7.57
N LEU A 122 -2.16 6.58 -7.39
CA LEU A 122 -1.25 6.28 -8.50
C LEU A 122 -1.91 5.36 -9.54
N ILE A 123 -2.64 4.32 -9.09
CA ILE A 123 -3.38 3.43 -10.00
C ILE A 123 -4.45 4.21 -10.77
N HIS A 124 -5.27 5.01 -10.07
CA HIS A 124 -6.35 5.77 -10.72
C HIS A 124 -5.77 6.75 -11.75
N LYS A 125 -4.73 7.52 -11.41
CA LYS A 125 -4.11 8.47 -12.34
C LYS A 125 -3.40 7.81 -13.50
N GLY A 126 -2.77 6.65 -13.28
CA GLY A 126 -2.19 5.85 -14.34
C GLY A 126 -3.25 5.31 -15.31
N TYR A 127 -4.36 4.81 -14.78
CA TYR A 127 -5.47 4.31 -15.59
C TYR A 127 -6.17 5.43 -16.37
N GLU A 128 -6.42 6.58 -15.74
CA GLU A 128 -6.94 7.78 -16.40
C GLU A 128 -6.05 8.21 -17.57
N LEU A 129 -4.73 8.24 -17.36
CA LEU A 129 -3.75 8.60 -18.39
C LEU A 129 -3.84 7.65 -19.60
N GLU A 130 -3.88 6.34 -19.35
CA GLU A 130 -4.01 5.35 -20.43
C GLU A 130 -5.37 5.42 -21.13
N ASN A 131 -6.39 6.01 -20.50
CA ASN A 131 -7.70 6.30 -21.09
C ASN A 131 -7.80 7.71 -21.70
N GLY A 132 -6.66 8.38 -21.92
CA GLY A 132 -6.59 9.64 -22.67
C GLY A 132 -6.67 10.90 -21.81
N SER A 133 -6.64 10.79 -20.48
CA SER A 133 -6.54 11.95 -19.61
C SER A 133 -5.26 12.75 -19.91
N LYS A 134 -5.43 14.06 -20.06
CA LYS A 134 -4.32 15.01 -20.26
C LYS A 134 -3.79 15.60 -18.96
N TRP A 135 -4.25 15.12 -17.79
CA TRP A 135 -3.87 15.67 -16.48
C TRP A 135 -2.35 15.74 -16.29
N VAL A 136 -1.58 14.75 -16.76
CA VAL A 136 -0.11 14.78 -16.64
C VAL A 136 0.57 15.92 -17.42
N THR A 137 -0.15 16.59 -18.32
CA THR A 137 0.34 17.74 -19.09
C THR A 137 -0.08 19.09 -18.51
N THR A 138 -0.98 19.11 -17.52
CA THR A 138 -1.37 20.35 -16.84
C THR A 138 -0.26 20.84 -15.91
N LYS A 139 -0.31 22.12 -15.55
CA LYS A 139 0.56 22.69 -14.52
C LYS A 139 0.33 21.93 -13.19
N SER A 140 1.43 21.58 -12.53
CA SER A 140 1.39 20.93 -11.21
C SER A 140 1.22 21.96 -10.10
N GLU A 141 0.48 21.60 -9.06
CA GLU A 141 0.22 22.44 -7.89
C GLU A 141 1.29 22.25 -6.80
N SER A 142 2.01 21.12 -6.84
CA SER A 142 3.14 20.83 -5.95
C SER A 142 4.30 20.13 -6.67
N GLU A 143 5.46 20.12 -6.02
CA GLU A 143 6.64 19.34 -6.46
C GLU A 143 6.32 17.85 -6.51
N GLU A 144 5.64 17.32 -5.49
CA GLU A 144 5.21 15.93 -5.42
C GLU A 144 4.28 15.55 -6.59
N GLU A 145 3.31 16.39 -6.93
CA GLU A 145 2.44 16.16 -8.07
C GLU A 145 3.24 16.12 -9.38
N GLN A 146 4.23 17.00 -9.52
CA GLN A 146 5.11 17.00 -10.69
C GLN A 146 5.90 15.68 -10.81
N ILE A 147 6.37 15.13 -9.68
CA ILE A 147 7.06 13.84 -9.63
C ILE A 147 6.13 12.71 -10.06
N ILE A 148 4.90 12.66 -9.55
CA ILE A 148 3.88 11.67 -9.96
C ILE A 148 3.64 11.76 -11.48
N LYS A 149 3.43 12.97 -12.01
CA LYS A 149 3.21 13.16 -13.45
C LYS A 149 4.39 12.70 -14.28
N ASN A 150 5.62 12.95 -13.82
CA ASN A 150 6.84 12.50 -14.50
C ASN A 150 6.95 10.97 -14.48
N LEU A 151 6.67 10.35 -13.33
CA LEU A 151 6.63 8.90 -13.19
C LEU A 151 5.59 8.28 -14.13
N LEU A 152 4.36 8.80 -14.16
CA LEU A 152 3.31 8.28 -15.04
C LEU A 152 3.65 8.41 -16.52
N LYS A 153 4.26 9.54 -16.94
CA LYS A 153 4.76 9.70 -18.32
C LYS A 153 5.84 8.68 -18.66
N LYS A 154 6.77 8.44 -17.73
CA LYS A 154 7.83 7.43 -17.88
C LYS A 154 7.21 6.03 -18.01
N VAL A 155 6.27 5.65 -17.14
CA VAL A 155 5.55 4.37 -17.20
C VAL A 155 4.78 4.21 -18.51
N ALA A 156 4.07 5.25 -18.98
CA ALA A 156 3.33 5.19 -20.23
C ALA A 156 4.24 4.96 -21.45
N LYS A 157 5.48 5.49 -21.42
CA LYS A 157 6.48 5.27 -22.46
C LYS A 157 7.11 3.87 -22.36
N ASP A 158 7.52 3.47 -21.15
CA ASP A 158 8.34 2.28 -20.94
C ASP A 158 7.49 1.00 -20.85
N ARG A 159 6.23 1.11 -20.42
CA ARG A 159 5.30 0.00 -20.14
C ARG A 159 3.86 0.36 -20.57
N PRO A 160 3.60 0.53 -21.88
CA PRO A 160 2.26 0.88 -22.35
C PRO A 160 1.21 -0.18 -21.95
N GLY A 161 0.08 0.28 -21.40
CA GLY A 161 -1.02 -0.60 -20.95
C GLY A 161 -0.80 -1.25 -19.58
N HIS A 162 0.22 -0.81 -18.84
CA HIS A 162 0.52 -1.30 -17.50
C HIS A 162 -0.66 -1.09 -16.54
N TRP A 163 -1.25 0.10 -16.52
CA TRP A 163 -2.30 0.41 -15.55
C TRP A 163 -3.62 -0.29 -15.85
N HIS A 164 -3.97 -0.48 -17.13
CA HIS A 164 -5.07 -1.36 -17.53
C HIS A 164 -4.86 -2.80 -17.01
N LYS A 165 -3.62 -3.30 -17.09
CA LYS A 165 -3.28 -4.64 -16.58
C LYS A 165 -3.37 -4.71 -15.05
N VAL A 166 -2.91 -3.67 -14.35
CA VAL A 166 -3.03 -3.55 -12.89
C VAL A 166 -4.50 -3.52 -12.46
N VAL A 167 -5.30 -2.60 -13.02
CA VAL A 167 -6.72 -2.44 -12.69
C VAL A 167 -7.51 -3.71 -12.96
N LYS A 168 -7.22 -4.43 -14.07
CA LYS A 168 -7.87 -5.71 -14.38
C LYS A 168 -7.73 -6.76 -13.26
N SER A 169 -6.62 -6.73 -12.52
CA SER A 169 -6.37 -7.67 -11.41
C SER A 169 -6.92 -7.18 -10.08
N TRP A 170 -7.08 -5.87 -9.92
CA TRP A 170 -7.38 -5.23 -8.65
C TRP A 170 -8.85 -5.43 -8.25
N LYS A 171 -9.07 -6.02 -7.07
CA LYS A 171 -10.38 -6.42 -6.55
C LYS A 171 -10.86 -5.56 -5.39
N GLY A 172 -9.97 -4.82 -4.73
CA GLY A 172 -10.34 -3.90 -3.68
C GLY A 172 -9.18 -3.32 -2.90
N VAL A 173 -9.51 -2.33 -2.07
CA VAL A 173 -8.57 -1.64 -1.18
C VAL A 173 -9.14 -1.54 0.24
N SER A 174 -8.30 -1.75 1.24
CA SER A 174 -8.58 -1.40 2.63
C SER A 174 -7.75 -0.18 3.01
N GLU A 175 -8.42 0.90 3.42
CA GLU A 175 -7.80 2.20 3.71
C GLU A 175 -7.88 2.53 5.20
N GLU A 176 -6.73 2.84 5.79
CA GLU A 176 -6.54 2.97 7.23
C GLU A 176 -6.76 4.38 7.79
N THR A 177 -6.55 5.44 7.00
CA THR A 177 -6.56 6.81 7.55
C THR A 177 -7.68 7.68 7.02
N THR A 178 -8.07 8.65 7.87
CA THR A 178 -9.10 9.64 7.56
C THR A 178 -8.85 10.35 6.22
N THR A 179 -7.60 10.65 5.88
CA THR A 179 -7.24 11.32 4.62
C THR A 179 -7.50 10.44 3.42
N GLY A 180 -7.02 9.19 3.42
CA GLY A 180 -7.28 8.26 2.33
C GLY A 180 -8.77 7.92 2.19
N VAL A 181 -9.48 7.76 3.31
CA VAL A 181 -10.94 7.54 3.31
C VAL A 181 -11.68 8.70 2.64
N LYS A 182 -11.32 9.95 2.93
CA LYS A 182 -11.90 11.13 2.24
C LYS A 182 -11.66 11.10 0.74
N ARG A 183 -10.46 10.71 0.30
CA ARG A 183 -10.14 10.54 -1.13
C ARG A 183 -11.03 9.47 -1.77
N LEU A 184 -11.23 8.33 -1.10
CA LEU A 184 -12.12 7.26 -1.57
C LEU A 184 -13.58 7.73 -1.69
N TYR A 185 -14.09 8.48 -0.71
CA TYR A 185 -15.46 9.04 -0.79
C TYR A 185 -15.60 10.03 -1.94
N HIS A 186 -14.62 10.90 -2.16
CA HIS A 186 -14.62 11.82 -3.30
C HIS A 186 -14.70 11.05 -4.63
N MET A 187 -13.88 10.02 -4.81
CA MET A 187 -13.93 9.16 -6.00
C MET A 187 -15.27 8.43 -6.15
N LEU A 188 -15.89 8.02 -5.03
CA LEU A 188 -17.21 7.39 -5.04
C LEU A 188 -18.30 8.38 -5.49
N GLU A 189 -18.30 9.60 -4.94
CA GLU A 189 -19.24 10.68 -5.29
C GLU A 189 -19.11 11.08 -6.77
N GLU A 190 -17.88 11.14 -7.29
CA GLU A 190 -17.58 11.40 -8.70
C GLU A 190 -17.81 10.20 -9.63
N LYS A 191 -18.15 9.02 -9.07
CA LYS A 191 -18.28 7.75 -9.80
C LYS A 191 -17.01 7.35 -10.56
N SER A 192 -15.85 7.75 -10.05
CA SER A 192 -14.52 7.45 -10.61
C SER A 192 -13.82 6.30 -9.86
N LEU A 193 -14.33 5.89 -8.70
CA LEU A 193 -13.77 4.78 -7.92
C LEU A 193 -13.80 3.46 -8.72
N LEU A 194 -12.61 2.89 -8.97
CA LEU A 194 -12.44 1.72 -9.85
C LEU A 194 -12.78 0.38 -9.19
N VAL A 195 -12.66 0.27 -7.86
CA VAL A 195 -12.83 -0.99 -7.12
C VAL A 195 -13.56 -0.77 -5.80
N PRO A 196 -14.19 -1.81 -5.22
CA PRO A 196 -14.70 -1.74 -3.85
C PRO A 196 -13.62 -1.34 -2.84
N SER A 197 -14.01 -0.52 -1.85
CA SER A 197 -13.13 -0.11 -0.78
C SER A 197 -13.71 -0.42 0.60
N VAL A 198 -12.82 -0.69 1.56
CA VAL A 198 -13.16 -0.90 2.97
C VAL A 198 -12.52 0.23 3.78
N ASN A 199 -13.36 1.03 4.42
CA ASN A 199 -12.95 2.04 5.38
C ASN A 199 -12.60 1.37 6.72
N VAL A 200 -11.30 1.18 6.96
CA VAL A 200 -10.78 0.60 8.22
C VAL A 200 -10.71 1.67 9.32
N ASN A 201 -10.45 2.93 8.93
CA ASN A 201 -10.32 4.07 9.85
C ASN A 201 -11.52 4.20 10.80
N ASP A 202 -12.74 4.09 10.25
CA ASP A 202 -13.97 4.36 10.99
C ASP A 202 -14.51 3.16 11.76
N THR A 203 -13.78 2.04 11.78
CA THR A 203 -14.08 0.98 12.73
C THR A 203 -13.89 1.50 14.16
N ALA A 204 -14.79 1.11 15.08
CA ALA A 204 -14.75 1.60 16.46
C ALA A 204 -13.41 1.29 17.14
N THR A 205 -12.83 0.12 16.85
CA THR A 205 -11.54 -0.34 17.38
C THR A 205 -10.33 0.36 16.77
N LYS A 206 -10.48 1.08 15.64
CA LYS A 206 -9.41 1.88 15.05
C LYS A 206 -9.55 3.33 15.50
N SER A 207 -10.60 4.01 15.07
CA SER A 207 -10.82 5.45 15.36
C SER A 207 -10.78 5.82 16.84
N LYS A 208 -11.30 4.98 17.74
CA LYS A 208 -11.34 5.28 19.19
C LYS A 208 -10.10 4.85 19.96
N PHE A 209 -9.20 4.08 19.34
CA PHE A 209 -8.00 3.57 19.99
C PHE A 209 -6.74 4.13 19.34
N ASP A 210 -6.51 3.82 18.08
CA ASP A 210 -5.31 4.20 17.35
C ASP A 210 -5.15 5.72 17.29
N ASN A 211 -6.15 6.42 16.73
CA ASN A 211 -6.07 7.88 16.56
C ASN A 211 -6.05 8.64 17.90
N LEU A 212 -6.62 8.09 18.97
CA LEU A 212 -6.77 8.78 20.26
C LEU A 212 -5.64 8.44 21.23
N TYR A 213 -5.39 7.15 21.45
CA TYR A 213 -4.43 6.67 22.43
C TYR A 213 -3.04 6.46 21.83
N GLY A 214 -2.90 6.26 20.50
CA GLY A 214 -1.60 6.20 19.84
C GLY A 214 -0.88 7.55 19.79
N CYS A 215 -1.63 8.65 19.72
CA CYS A 215 -1.09 10.02 19.74
C CYS A 215 -0.88 10.62 21.15
N ARG A 216 -1.30 9.94 22.23
CA ARG A 216 -1.25 10.44 23.61
C ARG A 216 0.05 10.05 24.30
#